data_AF-A0A1P9WRU5-F1
#
_entry.id   AF-A0A1P9WRU5-F1
#
_cell.length_a   1.000
_cell.length_b   1.000
_cell.length_c   1.000
_cell.angle_alpha   90.00
_cell.angle_beta   90.00
_cell.angle_gamma   90.00
#
_symmetry.space_group_name_H-M   'P 1'
#
loop_
_entity.id
_entity.type
_entity.pdbx_description
1 polymer ?
#
loop_
_entity_poly.entity_id
_entity_poly.type
_entity_poly.pdbx_seq_one_letter_code
_entity_poly.pdbx_strand_id
1 'polypeptide(L)'
;MHTILLFALRRRFIDYVSNGGSAMSLMLRILYVTVLLVNAAMIGWLIDIFITSNAGDITGDRLIQLISAGFCGLWALLEFFPTYTQRSKLVSGVFPVHFMKRWVTNLVYDMITATTVGTVMAFCLIDALSKTYTHAHLANSVLLFGNTLAFVQIAKAFVENVHRKRFLLLIAWAILSSAVVILVVYKLPDDYLLMSGLTFCLASQFTVLAYADRSVAETNNSPVFVSSFSLFRQLSPVYVAFLNSPKSRNAFLFGLGLKAMFLSFAGIFTFDQLPMSSFLEALYVAPLILFTYVANNIWGFFPVLWVNSTLGKRSDNYRIYFQLIALPLLLDLLTTLGIMLYLGKVDSELLVFYALTTIVLSINGLVFSLYKAFYVQSSFNFGQMKNNVNGWSVFTASVLLGLTMLALKTLMTTFIFGLCLIVIFWYILSKVLPSDTQNTYTLYRQLFTNKV
;
A
#
# COMPACT_ATOMS: atom_id res chain seq x y z
N MET A 1 7.46 -6.29 32.38
CA MET A 1 7.23 -5.60 31.10
C MET A 1 8.53 -5.41 30.33
N HIS A 2 9.53 -4.70 30.86
CA HIS A 2 10.86 -4.60 30.21
C HIS A 2 11.50 -5.98 29.98
N THR A 3 11.40 -6.90 30.93
CA THR A 3 11.85 -8.30 30.76
C THR A 3 11.15 -9.06 29.63
N ILE A 4 9.83 -8.87 29.47
CA ILE A 4 9.03 -9.48 28.40
C ILE A 4 9.38 -8.87 27.05
N LEU A 5 9.52 -7.54 26.99
CA LEU A 5 9.94 -6.83 25.78
C LEU A 5 11.35 -7.24 25.35
N LEU A 6 12.31 -7.25 26.28
CA LEU A 6 13.69 -7.68 26.02
C LEU A 6 13.74 -9.14 25.57
N PHE A 7 12.98 -10.02 26.22
CA PHE A 7 12.87 -11.42 25.80
C PHE A 7 12.27 -11.55 24.39
N ALA A 8 11.20 -10.80 24.09
CA ALA A 8 10.55 -10.83 22.78
C ALA A 8 11.42 -10.25 21.66
N LEU A 9 12.14 -9.16 21.94
CA LEU A 9 13.13 -8.58 21.02
C LEU A 9 14.30 -9.53 20.81
N ARG A 10 14.88 -10.05 21.90
CA ARG A 10 15.93 -11.07 21.85
C ARG A 10 15.48 -12.25 21.01
N ARG A 11 14.28 -12.79 21.25
CA ARG A 11 13.73 -13.90 20.46
C ARG A 11 13.53 -13.52 19.00
N ARG A 12 13.02 -12.33 18.69
CA ARG A 12 12.86 -11.86 17.31
C ARG A 12 14.20 -11.79 16.56
N PHE A 13 15.26 -11.29 17.20
CA PHE A 13 16.59 -11.23 16.60
C PHE A 13 17.30 -12.59 16.57
N ILE A 14 17.13 -13.41 17.61
CA ILE A 14 17.63 -14.78 17.62
C ILE A 14 16.93 -15.57 16.52
N ASP A 15 15.61 -15.51 16.38
CA ASP A 15 14.87 -16.17 15.29
C ASP A 15 15.31 -15.63 13.91
N TYR A 16 15.64 -14.34 13.80
CA TYR A 16 16.25 -13.75 12.60
C TYR A 16 17.68 -14.27 12.31
N VAL A 17 18.35 -14.94 13.25
CA VAL A 17 19.67 -15.56 13.02
C VAL A 17 19.58 -17.09 13.01
N SER A 18 18.77 -17.70 13.88
CA SER A 18 18.69 -19.13 14.19
C SER A 18 17.58 -19.88 13.45
N ASN A 19 16.43 -19.25 13.12
CA ASN A 19 15.39 -19.90 12.29
C ASN A 19 15.73 -19.86 10.80
N GLY A 20 16.96 -19.50 10.46
CA GLY A 20 17.54 -19.88 9.20
C GLY A 20 17.83 -21.38 9.20
N GLY A 21 16.78 -22.23 9.13
CA GLY A 21 16.89 -23.69 9.23
C GLY A 21 17.74 -24.37 8.15
N SER A 22 18.38 -23.59 7.27
CA SER A 22 19.37 -24.03 6.30
C SER A 22 20.53 -23.03 6.23
N ALA A 23 21.76 -23.52 6.03
CA ALA A 23 22.95 -22.68 5.79
C ALA A 23 22.71 -21.65 4.66
N MET A 24 21.88 -22.01 3.66
CA MET A 24 21.46 -21.14 2.57
C MET A 24 20.74 -19.87 3.05
N SER A 25 19.83 -19.98 4.03
CA SER A 25 19.11 -18.81 4.55
C SER A 25 19.99 -17.87 5.36
N LEU A 26 21.00 -18.41 6.06
CA LEU A 26 22.00 -17.61 6.78
C LEU A 26 22.94 -16.92 5.78
N MET A 27 23.39 -17.63 4.72
CA MET A 27 24.12 -17.02 3.60
C MET A 27 23.32 -15.90 2.93
N LEU A 28 22.02 -16.09 2.66
CA LEU A 28 21.16 -15.06 2.07
C LEU A 28 21.01 -13.84 2.98
N ARG A 29 20.98 -14.02 4.31
CA ARG A 29 20.92 -12.92 5.28
C ARG A 29 22.24 -12.15 5.37
N ILE A 30 23.38 -12.85 5.36
CA ILE A 30 24.70 -12.22 5.28
C ILE A 30 24.81 -11.45 3.97
N LEU A 31 24.49 -12.09 2.84
CA LEU A 31 24.48 -11.46 1.52
C LEU A 31 23.60 -10.21 1.51
N TYR A 32 22.40 -10.25 2.10
CA TYR A 32 21.52 -9.09 2.22
C TYR A 32 22.18 -7.94 3.01
N VAL A 33 22.83 -8.22 4.14
CA VAL A 33 23.56 -7.21 4.92
C VAL A 33 24.75 -6.66 4.13
N THR A 34 25.50 -7.51 3.43
CA THR A 34 26.61 -7.09 2.57
C THR A 34 26.13 -6.23 1.40
N VAL A 35 25.02 -6.59 0.75
CA VAL A 35 24.42 -5.80 -0.32
C VAL A 35 23.92 -4.45 0.22
N LEU A 36 23.32 -4.41 1.41
CA LEU A 36 22.95 -3.15 2.06
C LEU A 36 24.18 -2.26 2.34
N LEU A 37 25.26 -2.85 2.88
CA LEU A 37 26.52 -2.14 3.13
C LEU A 37 27.11 -1.54 1.85
N VAL A 38 27.21 -2.35 0.79
CA VAL A 38 27.73 -1.91 -0.52
C VAL A 38 26.84 -0.83 -1.11
N ASN A 39 25.51 -0.98 -1.06
CA ASN A 39 24.59 0.04 -1.57
C ASN A 39 24.67 1.35 -0.78
N ALA A 40 24.77 1.30 0.55
CA ALA A 40 24.95 2.49 1.37
C ALA A 40 26.25 3.23 1.03
N ALA A 41 27.35 2.48 0.85
CA ALA A 41 28.63 3.04 0.43
C ALA A 41 28.58 3.65 -0.98
N MET A 42 27.93 2.97 -1.94
CA MET A 42 27.75 3.48 -3.30
C MET A 42 26.88 4.74 -3.33
N ILE A 43 25.80 4.79 -2.55
CA ILE A 43 24.95 5.98 -2.43
C ILE A 43 25.75 7.14 -1.83
N GLY A 44 26.50 6.91 -0.75
CA GLY A 44 27.37 7.93 -0.15
C GLY A 44 28.40 8.48 -1.14
N TRP A 45 29.03 7.59 -1.92
CA TRP A 45 29.97 7.98 -2.97
C TRP A 45 29.31 8.77 -4.12
N LEU A 46 28.10 8.38 -4.54
CA LEU A 46 27.33 9.10 -5.56
C LEU A 46 26.92 10.50 -5.08
N ILE A 47 26.55 10.64 -3.80
CA ILE A 47 26.27 11.94 -3.19
C ILE A 47 27.52 12.83 -3.27
N ASP A 48 28.69 12.30 -2.87
CA ASP A 48 29.96 13.03 -2.92
C ASP A 48 30.29 13.47 -4.36
N ILE A 49 30.12 12.62 -5.37
CA ILE A 49 30.35 12.97 -6.79
C ILE A 49 29.38 14.04 -7.27
N PHE A 50 28.09 13.90 -6.96
CA PHE A 50 27.08 14.82 -7.45
C PHE A 50 27.28 16.23 -6.88
N ILE A 51 27.62 16.32 -5.59
CA ILE A 51 27.89 17.60 -4.93
C ILE A 51 29.20 18.21 -5.45
N THR A 52 30.26 17.41 -5.63
CA THR A 52 31.56 17.92 -6.10
C THR A 52 31.58 18.30 -7.58
N SER A 53 30.72 17.69 -8.41
CA SER A 53 30.64 17.98 -9.84
C SER A 53 29.87 19.25 -10.19
N ASN A 54 29.21 19.91 -9.21
CA ASN A 54 28.34 21.09 -9.43
C ASN A 54 27.35 20.89 -10.59
N ALA A 55 26.95 19.65 -10.87
CA ALA A 55 26.25 19.28 -12.11
C ALA A 55 24.74 19.62 -12.10
N GLY A 56 24.26 20.46 -11.18
CA GLY A 56 22.86 20.90 -11.16
C GLY A 56 22.56 22.04 -10.20
N ASP A 57 21.44 22.73 -10.42
CA ASP A 57 20.91 23.84 -9.59
C ASP A 57 20.45 23.41 -8.18
N ILE A 58 20.61 22.14 -7.81
CA ILE A 58 20.18 21.60 -6.52
C ILE A 58 21.34 21.69 -5.53
N THR A 59 21.17 22.45 -4.45
CA THR A 59 22.13 22.51 -3.33
C THR A 59 22.34 21.12 -2.71
N GLY A 60 23.58 20.75 -2.37
CA GLY A 60 23.93 19.42 -1.84
C GLY A 60 23.07 18.96 -0.67
N ASP A 61 22.77 19.84 0.29
CA ASP A 61 21.92 19.53 1.44
C ASP A 61 20.50 19.11 1.02
N ARG A 62 19.96 19.76 -0.03
CA ARG A 62 18.64 19.46 -0.58
C ARG A 62 18.62 18.10 -1.26
N LEU A 63 19.71 17.73 -1.95
CA LEU A 63 19.85 16.41 -2.56
C LEU A 63 19.89 15.32 -1.48
N ILE A 64 20.68 15.52 -0.42
CA ILE A 64 20.77 14.57 0.70
C ILE A 64 19.39 14.38 1.34
N GLN A 65 18.67 15.47 1.62
CA GLN A 65 17.32 15.41 2.19
C GLN A 65 16.32 14.70 1.27
N LEU A 66 16.37 14.95 -0.04
CA LEU A 66 15.53 14.28 -1.04
C LEU A 66 15.82 12.77 -1.11
N ILE A 67 17.09 12.37 -1.08
CA ILE A 67 17.50 10.96 -1.07
C ILE A 67 17.00 10.28 0.21
N SER A 68 17.19 10.90 1.37
CA SER A 68 16.69 10.38 2.65
C SER A 68 15.17 10.27 2.66
N ALA A 69 14.46 11.28 2.17
CA ALA A 69 13.00 11.26 2.04
C ALA A 69 12.52 10.17 1.08
N GLY A 70 13.20 10.02 -0.07
CA GLY A 70 12.94 8.94 -1.02
C GLY A 70 13.13 7.57 -0.38
N PHE A 71 14.22 7.36 0.36
CA PHE A 71 14.50 6.10 1.06
C PHE A 71 13.46 5.79 2.14
N CYS A 72 13.10 6.78 2.97
CA CYS A 72 12.03 6.65 3.96
C CYS A 72 10.66 6.38 3.30
N GLY A 73 10.33 7.09 2.23
CA GLY A 73 9.10 6.87 1.47
C GLY A 73 9.02 5.47 0.88
N LEU A 74 10.11 4.98 0.30
CA LEU A 74 10.22 3.61 -0.23
C LEU A 74 10.06 2.58 0.90
N TRP A 75 10.66 2.81 2.07
CA TRP A 75 10.48 1.95 3.23
C TRP A 75 9.02 1.92 3.71
N ALA A 76 8.35 3.08 3.80
CA ALA A 76 6.94 3.15 4.16
C ALA A 76 6.06 2.42 3.15
N LEU A 77 6.35 2.57 1.86
CA LEU A 77 5.66 1.84 0.80
C LEU A 77 5.86 0.33 0.97
N LEU A 78 7.06 -0.14 1.28
CA LEU A 78 7.34 -1.56 1.50
C LEU A 78 6.57 -2.17 2.68
N GLU A 79 6.24 -1.35 3.70
CA GLU A 79 5.38 -1.77 4.82
C GLU A 79 3.90 -1.94 4.44
N PHE A 80 3.46 -1.39 3.31
CA PHE A 80 2.11 -1.58 2.77
C PHE A 80 2.09 -2.46 1.51
N PHE A 81 3.19 -2.48 0.74
CA PHE A 81 3.33 -3.08 -0.59
C PHE A 81 4.54 -4.03 -0.65
N PRO A 82 4.40 -5.25 -1.16
CA PRO A 82 3.17 -5.86 -1.64
C PRO A 82 2.32 -6.50 -0.51
N THR A 83 2.84 -6.48 0.73
CA THR A 83 2.31 -7.24 1.86
C THR A 83 2.28 -6.38 3.13
N TYR A 84 1.17 -5.71 3.44
CA TYR A 84 0.97 -5.05 4.74
C TYR A 84 1.01 -6.02 5.91
N THR A 85 1.83 -5.67 6.89
CA THR A 85 1.96 -6.41 8.15
C THR A 85 1.05 -5.78 9.21
N GLN A 86 0.13 -6.55 9.78
CA GLN A 86 -0.69 -6.10 10.90
C GLN A 86 0.18 -5.83 12.13
N ARG A 87 -0.26 -4.88 12.98
CA ARG A 87 0.41 -4.59 14.25
C ARG A 87 0.33 -5.80 15.18
N SER A 88 1.43 -6.11 15.84
CA SER A 88 1.46 -7.26 16.72
C SER A 88 0.87 -6.91 18.09
N LYS A 89 0.18 -7.89 18.69
CA LYS A 89 -0.39 -7.76 20.03
C LYS A 89 0.43 -8.60 21.01
N LEU A 90 1.71 -8.25 21.18
CA LEU A 90 2.61 -8.96 22.10
C LEU A 90 2.00 -9.08 23.50
N VAL A 91 1.43 -7.97 23.99
CA VAL A 91 0.62 -7.96 25.21
C VAL A 91 -0.82 -7.68 24.84
N SER A 92 -1.66 -8.70 24.99
CA SER A 92 -3.09 -8.64 24.70
C SER A 92 -3.83 -7.63 25.59
N GLY A 93 -4.93 -7.11 25.04
CA GLY A 93 -5.86 -6.24 25.74
C GLY A 93 -6.52 -6.87 26.96
N VAL A 94 -6.57 -8.20 27.00
CA VAL A 94 -7.22 -9.02 28.03
C VAL A 94 -6.45 -9.03 29.35
N PHE A 95 -5.14 -8.81 29.32
CA PHE A 95 -4.34 -8.80 30.54
C PHE A 95 -4.52 -7.49 31.32
N PRO A 96 -4.57 -7.54 32.66
CA PRO A 96 -4.78 -6.37 33.53
C PRO A 96 -3.49 -5.53 33.65
N VAL A 97 -2.98 -5.04 32.52
CA VAL A 97 -1.80 -4.17 32.45
C VAL A 97 -2.23 -2.77 32.05
N HIS A 98 -1.69 -1.77 32.73
CA HIS A 98 -1.95 -0.35 32.45
C HIS A 98 -1.72 -0.03 30.96
N PHE A 99 -2.68 0.69 30.35
CA PHE A 99 -2.70 0.99 28.91
C PHE A 99 -1.36 1.50 28.39
N MET A 100 -0.77 2.53 29.01
CA MET A 100 0.50 3.11 28.53
C MET A 100 1.65 2.09 28.49
N LYS A 101 1.76 1.21 29.49
CA LYS A 101 2.83 0.19 29.52
C LYS A 101 2.63 -0.83 28.41
N ARG A 102 1.37 -1.23 28.17
CA ARG A 102 0.99 -2.14 27.08
C ARG A 102 1.22 -1.50 25.71
N TRP A 103 0.77 -0.27 25.53
CA TRP A 103 0.92 0.50 24.29
C TRP A 103 2.39 0.69 23.93
N VAL A 104 3.23 1.20 24.85
CA VAL A 104 4.67 1.36 24.60
C VAL A 104 5.31 0.01 24.27
N THR A 105 4.96 -1.07 24.96
CA THR A 105 5.56 -2.39 24.71
C THR A 105 5.23 -2.93 23.33
N ASN A 106 3.95 -2.86 22.92
CA ASN A 106 3.53 -3.30 21.58
C ASN A 106 4.13 -2.39 20.50
N LEU A 107 4.15 -1.08 20.73
CA LEU A 107 4.72 -0.09 19.81
C LEU A 107 6.22 -0.29 19.59
N VAL A 108 7.01 -0.40 20.66
CA VAL A 108 8.46 -0.62 20.59
C VAL A 108 8.76 -1.96 19.92
N TYR A 109 7.99 -3.00 20.26
CA TYR A 109 8.14 -4.29 19.60
C TYR A 109 7.80 -4.18 18.11
N ASP A 110 6.76 -3.47 17.69
CA ASP A 110 6.43 -3.30 16.26
C ASP A 110 7.42 -2.40 15.51
N MET A 111 8.04 -1.44 16.18
CA MET A 111 9.02 -0.53 15.58
C MET A 111 10.41 -1.13 15.44
N ILE A 112 10.79 -2.06 16.31
CA ILE A 112 12.12 -2.70 16.26
C ILE A 112 12.03 -4.00 15.44
N THR A 113 12.25 -3.87 14.14
CA THR A 113 12.33 -4.97 13.17
C THR A 113 13.73 -5.00 12.56
N ALA A 114 14.08 -6.09 11.87
CA ALA A 114 15.35 -6.16 11.15
C ALA A 114 15.46 -5.09 10.05
N THR A 115 14.35 -4.70 9.43
CA THR A 115 14.31 -3.66 8.39
C THR A 115 14.53 -2.27 8.97
N THR A 116 13.97 -1.96 10.14
CA THR A 116 14.20 -0.65 10.78
C THR A 116 15.62 -0.51 11.28
N VAL A 117 16.17 -1.55 11.91
CA VAL A 117 17.58 -1.56 12.34
C VAL A 117 18.51 -1.46 11.14
N GLY A 118 18.25 -2.21 10.06
CA GLY A 118 19.04 -2.15 8.83
C GLY A 118 19.02 -0.76 8.17
N THR A 119 17.89 -0.07 8.18
CA THR A 119 17.74 1.28 7.63
C THR A 119 18.53 2.31 8.44
N VAL A 120 18.41 2.27 9.77
CA VAL A 120 19.18 3.17 10.65
C VAL A 120 20.68 2.90 10.50
N MET A 121 21.08 1.63 10.44
CA MET A 121 22.47 1.24 10.21
C MET A 121 23.00 1.76 8.86
N ALA A 122 22.19 1.71 7.79
CA ALA A 122 22.56 2.28 6.50
C ALA A 122 22.84 3.79 6.57
N PHE A 123 22.03 4.58 7.29
CA PHE A 123 22.32 5.99 7.49
C PHE A 123 23.61 6.23 8.27
N CYS A 124 23.88 5.45 9.33
CA CYS A 124 25.14 5.53 10.07
C CYS A 124 26.36 5.18 9.19
N LEU A 125 26.20 4.26 8.24
CA LEU A 125 27.26 3.88 7.31
C LEU A 125 27.51 4.98 6.26
N ILE A 126 26.46 5.65 5.79
CA ILE A 126 26.61 6.80 4.89
C ILE A 126 27.39 7.91 5.61
N ASP A 127 27.05 8.23 6.86
CA ASP A 127 27.79 9.20 7.70
C ASP A 127 29.26 8.81 7.92
N ALA A 128 29.53 7.52 8.07
CA ALA A 128 30.90 7.04 8.26
C ALA A 128 31.75 7.05 6.97
N LEU A 129 31.13 6.94 5.79
CA LEU A 129 31.82 6.73 4.51
C LEU A 129 31.81 7.94 3.58
N SER A 130 30.79 8.79 3.64
CA SER A 130 30.68 10.01 2.82
C SER A 130 31.33 11.19 3.54
N LYS A 131 32.07 12.01 2.79
CA LYS A 131 32.68 13.24 3.35
C LYS A 131 31.72 14.42 3.39
N THR A 132 30.67 14.38 2.57
CA THR A 132 29.66 15.44 2.49
C THR A 132 28.49 15.21 3.43
N TYR A 133 28.24 13.96 3.85
CA TYR A 133 27.18 13.63 4.78
C TYR A 133 27.59 13.94 6.23
N THR A 134 27.06 15.04 6.78
CA THR A 134 27.35 15.47 8.15
C THR A 134 26.50 14.74 9.20
N HIS A 135 26.93 14.81 10.45
CA HIS A 135 26.14 14.30 11.59
C HIS A 135 24.77 14.99 11.73
N ALA A 136 24.63 16.23 11.25
CA ALA A 136 23.33 16.90 11.19
C ALA A 136 22.40 16.22 10.18
N HIS A 137 22.92 15.82 9.02
CA HIS A 137 22.17 15.02 8.04
C HIS A 137 21.82 13.63 8.58
N LEU A 138 22.70 13.00 9.37
CA LEU A 138 22.39 11.75 10.07
C LEU A 138 21.19 11.94 11.01
N ALA A 139 21.23 12.95 11.87
CA ALA A 139 20.16 13.23 12.81
C ALA A 139 18.83 13.54 12.09
N ASN A 140 18.86 14.35 11.04
CA ASN A 140 17.70 14.67 10.21
C ASN A 140 17.12 13.41 9.53
N SER A 141 17.96 12.53 8.98
CA SER A 141 17.50 11.31 8.32
C SER A 141 16.91 10.30 9.31
N VAL A 142 17.48 10.18 10.51
CA VAL A 142 16.92 9.35 11.59
C VAL A 142 15.59 9.92 12.09
N LEU A 143 15.47 11.23 12.27
CA LEU A 143 14.22 11.89 12.66
C LEU A 143 13.14 11.76 11.58
N LEU A 144 13.50 11.91 10.31
CA LEU A 144 12.60 11.71 9.18
C LEU A 144 12.13 10.25 9.11
N PHE A 145 13.03 9.30 9.35
CA PHE A 145 12.67 7.88 9.47
C PHE A 145 11.76 7.62 10.67
N GLY A 146 12.01 8.27 11.81
CA GLY A 146 11.12 8.23 12.98
C GLY A 146 9.70 8.72 12.65
N ASN A 147 9.57 9.84 11.93
CA ASN A 147 8.27 10.35 11.47
C ASN A 147 7.61 9.36 10.51
N THR A 148 8.39 8.73 9.65
CA THR A 148 7.91 7.69 8.72
C THR A 148 7.40 6.45 9.47
N LEU A 149 8.10 6.03 10.53
CA LEU A 149 7.66 4.94 11.41
C LEU A 149 6.34 5.28 12.10
N ALA A 150 6.23 6.47 12.68
CA ALA A 150 5.01 6.93 13.32
C ALA A 150 3.85 7.04 12.29
N PHE A 151 4.11 7.58 11.10
CA PHE A 151 3.17 7.63 9.98
C PHE A 151 2.62 6.23 9.65
N VAL A 152 3.50 5.25 9.45
CA VAL A 152 3.11 3.87 9.15
C VAL A 152 2.23 3.33 10.26
N GLN A 153 2.64 3.45 11.54
CA GLN A 153 1.88 2.92 12.68
C GLN A 153 0.51 3.59 12.84
N ILE A 154 0.39 4.89 12.58
CA ILE A 154 -0.89 5.61 12.59
C ILE A 154 -1.79 5.13 11.44
N ALA A 155 -1.25 4.99 10.24
CA ALA A 155 -1.97 4.41 9.12
C ALA A 155 -2.47 2.99 9.44
N LYS A 156 -1.62 2.13 10.03
CA LYS A 156 -2.02 0.80 10.53
C LYS A 156 -3.15 0.91 11.56
N ALA A 157 -3.07 1.86 12.49
CA ALA A 157 -4.09 2.08 13.51
C ALA A 157 -5.46 2.46 12.93
N PHE A 158 -5.50 3.33 11.93
CA PHE A 158 -6.74 3.71 11.24
C PHE A 158 -7.28 2.64 10.29
N VAL A 159 -6.40 1.78 9.81
CA VAL A 159 -6.75 0.60 9.00
C VAL A 159 -7.41 -0.47 9.87
N GLU A 160 -6.85 -0.72 11.05
CA GLU A 160 -7.29 -1.80 11.94
C GLU A 160 -8.51 -1.43 12.77
N ASN A 161 -8.71 -0.15 13.07
CA ASN A 161 -9.72 0.26 14.05
C ASN A 161 -10.75 1.27 13.49
N VAL A 162 -11.99 1.11 13.93
CA VAL A 162 -13.08 2.06 13.69
C VAL A 162 -13.51 2.66 15.03
N HIS A 163 -13.47 3.99 15.15
CA HIS A 163 -13.88 4.70 16.35
C HIS A 163 -14.54 6.05 16.00
N ARG A 164 -15.35 6.60 16.92
CA ARG A 164 -16.15 7.82 16.67
C ARG A 164 -15.31 9.05 16.33
N LYS A 165 -14.10 9.15 16.90
CA LYS A 165 -13.17 10.28 16.70
C LYS A 165 -12.26 10.12 15.47
N ARG A 166 -12.48 9.10 14.62
CA ARG A 166 -11.59 8.75 13.50
C ARG A 166 -11.37 9.91 12.55
N PHE A 167 -12.43 10.64 12.20
CA PHE A 167 -12.33 11.77 11.27
C PHE A 167 -11.40 12.88 11.79
N LEU A 168 -11.54 13.26 13.07
CA LEU A 168 -10.72 14.31 13.68
C LEU A 168 -9.24 13.89 13.76
N LEU A 169 -8.97 12.65 14.17
CA LEU A 169 -7.59 12.15 14.24
C LEU A 169 -6.98 11.97 12.84
N LEU A 170 -7.78 11.64 11.81
CA LEU A 170 -7.32 11.59 10.42
C LEU A 170 -6.91 12.98 9.92
N ILE A 171 -7.69 14.03 10.23
CA ILE A 171 -7.32 15.41 9.89
C ILE A 171 -6.01 15.81 10.58
N ALA A 172 -5.89 15.55 11.89
CA ALA A 172 -4.68 15.85 12.63
C ALA A 172 -3.45 15.13 12.04
N TRP A 173 -3.61 13.84 11.71
CA TRP A 173 -2.56 13.06 11.07
C TRP A 173 -2.21 13.58 9.67
N ALA A 174 -3.19 13.96 8.86
CA ALA A 174 -2.97 14.53 7.52
C ALA A 174 -2.21 15.86 7.60
N ILE A 175 -2.56 16.75 8.54
CA ILE A 175 -1.86 18.02 8.77
C ILE A 175 -0.42 17.77 9.19
N LEU A 176 -0.19 16.89 10.18
CA LEU A 176 1.17 16.57 10.66
C LEU A 176 2.03 15.93 9.57
N SER A 177 1.47 15.02 8.77
CA SER A 177 2.19 14.37 7.67
C SER A 177 2.53 15.37 6.56
N SER A 178 1.60 16.29 6.26
CA SER A 178 1.84 17.36 5.30
C SER A 178 2.90 18.34 5.80
N ALA A 179 2.92 18.65 7.10
CA ALA A 179 3.94 19.48 7.71
C ALA A 179 5.34 18.87 7.55
N VAL A 180 5.50 17.56 7.79
CA VAL A 180 6.79 16.85 7.54
C VAL A 180 7.23 16.99 6.08
N VAL A 181 6.31 16.79 5.13
CA VAL A 181 6.62 16.95 3.70
C VAL A 181 7.04 18.39 3.39
N ILE A 182 6.34 19.39 3.91
CA ILE A 182 6.68 20.80 3.70
C ILE A 182 8.05 21.11 4.29
N LEU A 183 8.35 20.67 5.52
CA LEU A 183 9.64 20.90 6.18
C LEU A 183 10.80 20.36 5.35
N VAL A 184 10.63 19.18 4.74
CA VAL A 184 11.66 18.51 3.93
C VAL A 184 11.76 19.08 2.50
N VAL A 185 10.63 19.43 1.88
CA VAL A 185 10.59 19.86 0.48
C VAL A 185 10.89 21.36 0.31
N TYR A 186 10.40 22.20 1.23
CA TYR A 186 10.42 23.66 1.10
C TYR A 186 11.60 24.38 1.77
N LYS A 187 12.73 23.68 1.94
CA LYS A 187 14.04 24.23 2.38
C LYS A 187 13.91 25.21 3.56
N LEU A 188 13.88 24.68 4.77
CA LEU A 188 14.22 25.51 5.92
C LEU A 188 15.70 25.90 5.84
N PRO A 189 16.05 27.17 6.07
CA PRO A 189 17.41 27.67 5.89
C PRO A 189 18.43 27.16 6.92
N ASP A 190 17.98 26.42 7.94
CA ASP A 190 18.79 25.97 9.07
C ASP A 190 18.47 24.50 9.44
N ASP A 191 19.51 23.66 9.49
CA ASP A 191 19.43 22.25 9.88
C ASP A 191 18.85 22.09 11.30
N TYR A 192 19.11 23.01 12.23
CA TYR A 192 18.56 22.96 13.58
C TYR A 192 17.05 23.22 13.61
N LEU A 193 16.58 24.09 12.71
CA LEU A 193 15.16 24.39 12.59
C LEU A 193 14.41 23.21 11.93
N LEU A 194 15.06 22.52 10.97
CA LEU A 194 14.55 21.27 10.43
C LEU A 194 14.50 20.17 11.50
N MET A 195 15.56 19.97 12.28
CA MET A 195 15.60 18.98 13.36
C MET A 195 14.52 19.22 14.41
N SER A 196 14.34 20.47 14.86
CA SER A 196 13.32 20.82 15.84
C SER A 196 11.90 20.64 15.29
N GLY A 197 11.66 21.03 14.03
CA GLY A 197 10.40 20.80 13.33
C GLY A 197 10.07 19.31 13.20
N LEU A 198 11.03 18.48 12.78
CA LEU A 198 10.86 17.03 12.67
C LEU A 198 10.64 16.37 14.03
N THR A 199 11.31 16.84 15.09
CA THR A 199 11.12 16.35 16.46
C THR A 199 9.72 16.68 16.98
N PHE A 200 9.23 17.91 16.74
CA PHE A 200 7.88 18.31 17.10
C PHE A 200 6.82 17.49 16.35
N CYS A 201 7.01 17.28 15.05
CA CYS A 201 6.12 16.45 14.25
C CYS A 201 6.10 15.00 14.75
N LEU A 202 7.27 14.45 15.08
CA LEU A 202 7.39 13.08 15.60
C LEU A 202 6.64 12.90 16.92
N ALA A 203 6.89 13.80 17.88
CA ALA A 203 6.20 13.78 19.16
C ALA A 203 4.68 13.90 18.97
N SER A 204 4.25 14.83 18.12
CA SER A 204 2.83 15.04 17.81
C SER A 204 2.19 13.81 17.16
N GLN A 205 2.87 13.16 16.21
CA GLN A 205 2.38 11.93 15.59
C GLN A 205 2.23 10.79 16.62
N PHE A 206 3.20 10.61 17.51
CA PHE A 206 3.07 9.63 18.60
C PHE A 206 1.91 9.94 19.55
N THR A 207 1.64 11.22 19.84
CA THR A 207 0.46 11.58 20.63
C THR A 207 -0.84 11.23 19.91
N VAL A 208 -0.95 11.51 18.60
CA VAL A 208 -2.11 11.13 17.78
C VAL A 208 -2.30 9.62 17.79
N LEU A 209 -1.23 8.84 17.65
CA LEU A 209 -1.26 7.39 17.72
C LEU A 209 -1.77 6.88 19.08
N ALA A 210 -1.26 7.45 20.19
CA ALA A 210 -1.70 7.10 21.53
C ALA A 210 -3.19 7.39 21.74
N TYR A 211 -3.68 8.55 21.27
CA TYR A 211 -5.10 8.89 21.33
C TYR A 211 -5.96 7.99 20.45
N ALA A 212 -5.48 7.62 19.25
CA ALA A 212 -6.16 6.69 18.36
C ALA A 212 -6.37 5.33 19.06
N ASP A 213 -5.29 4.72 19.56
CA ASP A 213 -5.36 3.41 20.23
C ASP A 213 -6.14 3.45 21.55
N ARG A 214 -6.09 4.57 22.29
CA ARG A 214 -6.90 4.76 23.51
C ARG A 214 -8.39 4.83 23.20
N SER A 215 -8.77 5.55 22.14
CA SER A 215 -10.17 5.70 21.75
C SER A 215 -10.82 4.37 21.35
N VAL A 216 -10.02 3.42 20.87
CA VAL A 216 -10.46 2.06 20.54
C VAL A 216 -10.72 1.23 21.79
N ALA A 217 -9.84 1.34 22.80
CA ALA A 217 -10.03 0.66 24.08
C ALA A 217 -11.32 1.12 24.80
N GLU A 218 -11.73 2.37 24.60
CA GLU A 218 -12.95 2.95 25.16
C GLU A 218 -14.22 2.55 24.37
N THR A 219 -14.12 2.20 23.09
CA THR A 219 -15.27 1.93 22.19
C THR A 219 -15.82 0.50 22.29
N ASN A 220 -15.13 -0.43 22.97
CA ASN A 220 -15.60 -1.81 23.17
C ASN A 220 -16.90 -1.93 24.00
N ASN A 221 -17.49 -0.83 24.46
CA ASN A 221 -18.74 -0.77 25.22
C ASN A 221 -19.90 -0.02 24.52
N SER A 222 -19.78 0.32 23.23
CA SER A 222 -20.80 1.10 22.51
C SER A 222 -21.48 0.28 21.40
N PRO A 223 -22.81 0.32 21.26
CA PRO A 223 -23.47 -0.28 20.10
C PRO A 223 -23.04 0.42 18.81
N VAL A 224 -22.74 -0.37 17.79
CA VAL A 224 -22.40 0.09 16.45
C VAL A 224 -23.61 0.82 15.87
N PHE A 225 -23.51 2.14 15.71
CA PHE A 225 -24.50 2.92 14.99
C PHE A 225 -24.46 2.52 13.50
N VAL A 226 -25.47 1.76 13.08
CA VAL A 226 -25.79 1.60 11.66
C VAL A 226 -26.39 2.92 11.21
N SER A 227 -25.57 3.77 10.60
CA SER A 227 -26.05 5.01 9.99
C SER A 227 -27.08 4.68 8.91
N SER A 228 -28.35 4.88 9.22
CA SER A 228 -29.48 4.69 8.31
C SER A 228 -29.52 5.88 7.35
N PHE A 229 -28.64 5.91 6.35
CA PHE A 229 -28.75 6.90 5.27
C PHE A 229 -29.93 6.51 4.36
N SER A 230 -31.04 7.22 4.50
CA SER A 230 -32.30 7.03 3.75
C SER A 230 -32.17 7.25 2.24
N LEU A 231 -31.08 7.86 1.78
CA LEU A 231 -30.74 8.09 0.37
C LEU A 231 -30.41 6.79 -0.40
N PHE A 232 -30.05 5.70 0.29
CA PHE A 232 -29.64 4.44 -0.36
C PHE A 232 -30.80 3.52 -0.76
N ARG A 233 -32.05 3.87 -0.46
CA ARG A 233 -33.23 3.00 -0.73
C ARG A 233 -33.54 2.83 -2.23
N GLN A 234 -33.02 3.72 -3.08
CA GLN A 234 -33.19 3.69 -4.53
C GLN A 234 -32.04 3.02 -5.29
N LEU A 235 -30.94 2.68 -4.61
CA LEU A 235 -29.78 2.06 -5.23
C LEU A 235 -29.96 0.53 -5.33
N SER A 236 -29.39 -0.08 -6.37
CA SER A 236 -29.39 -1.54 -6.52
C SER A 236 -28.88 -2.21 -5.24
N PRO A 237 -29.48 -3.33 -4.79
CA PRO A 237 -29.02 -4.09 -3.63
C PRO A 237 -27.52 -4.43 -3.67
N VAL A 238 -26.95 -4.56 -4.87
CA VAL A 238 -25.52 -4.81 -5.10
C VAL A 238 -24.65 -3.61 -4.69
N TYR A 239 -25.08 -2.38 -5.02
CA TYR A 239 -24.37 -1.16 -4.59
C TYR A 239 -24.50 -0.94 -3.08
N VAL A 240 -25.68 -1.23 -2.52
CA VAL A 240 -25.91 -1.17 -1.08
C VAL A 240 -25.00 -2.16 -0.36
N ALA A 241 -24.81 -3.37 -0.90
CA ALA A 241 -23.88 -4.36 -0.34
C ALA A 241 -22.42 -3.86 -0.37
N PHE A 242 -21.98 -3.23 -1.45
CA PHE A 242 -20.64 -2.63 -1.53
C PHE A 242 -20.45 -1.54 -0.46
N LEU A 243 -21.37 -0.58 -0.38
CA LEU A 243 -21.28 0.56 0.53
C LEU A 243 -21.37 0.16 2.01
N ASN A 244 -22.15 -0.88 2.31
CA ASN A 244 -22.32 -1.42 3.65
C ASN A 244 -21.20 -2.39 4.06
N SER A 245 -20.38 -2.88 3.12
CA SER A 245 -19.24 -3.73 3.44
C SER A 245 -18.03 -2.87 3.82
N PRO A 246 -17.71 -2.70 5.13
CA PRO A 246 -16.57 -1.88 5.54
C PRO A 246 -15.25 -2.44 4.99
N LYS A 247 -15.21 -3.76 4.73
CA LYS A 247 -14.06 -4.46 4.15
C LYS A 247 -13.74 -3.97 2.74
N SER A 248 -14.74 -3.99 1.87
CA SER A 248 -14.56 -3.54 0.49
C SER A 248 -14.34 -2.03 0.40
N ARG A 249 -15.10 -1.24 1.18
CA ARG A 249 -15.01 0.22 1.19
C ARG A 249 -13.65 0.71 1.66
N ASN A 250 -13.14 0.16 2.75
CA ASN A 250 -11.84 0.60 3.28
C ASN A 250 -10.70 0.21 2.32
N ALA A 251 -10.72 -1.02 1.78
CA ALA A 251 -9.72 -1.47 0.80
C ALA A 251 -9.71 -0.57 -0.46
N PHE A 252 -10.90 -0.23 -0.95
CA PHE A 252 -11.06 0.69 -2.09
C PHE A 252 -10.56 2.10 -1.78
N LEU A 253 -11.00 2.71 -0.67
CA LEU A 253 -10.61 4.07 -0.29
C LEU A 253 -9.10 4.20 -0.08
N PHE A 254 -8.45 3.18 0.46
CA PHE A 254 -7.00 3.15 0.59
C PHE A 254 -6.31 3.09 -0.77
N GLY A 255 -6.76 2.22 -1.67
CA GLY A 255 -6.22 2.14 -3.02
C GLY A 255 -6.37 3.46 -3.79
N LEU A 256 -7.54 4.09 -3.69
CA LEU A 256 -7.82 5.39 -4.30
C LEU A 256 -6.96 6.51 -3.69
N GLY A 257 -6.78 6.52 -2.36
CA GLY A 257 -5.92 7.47 -1.67
C GLY A 257 -4.46 7.36 -2.09
N LEU A 258 -3.94 6.15 -2.24
CA LEU A 258 -2.58 5.94 -2.73
C LEU A 258 -2.42 6.36 -4.18
N LYS A 259 -3.37 6.01 -5.05
CA LYS A 259 -3.36 6.46 -6.44
C LYS A 259 -3.33 7.99 -6.52
N ALA A 260 -4.18 8.66 -5.76
CA ALA A 260 -4.21 10.12 -5.72
C ALA A 260 -2.87 10.69 -5.25
N MET A 261 -2.27 10.11 -4.21
CA MET A 261 -0.94 10.48 -3.71
C MET A 261 0.13 10.31 -4.81
N PHE A 262 0.22 9.13 -5.43
CA PHE A 262 1.22 8.84 -6.47
C PHE A 262 1.08 9.70 -7.72
N LEU A 263 -0.14 9.88 -8.23
CA LEU A 263 -0.38 10.74 -9.40
C LEU A 263 -0.02 12.21 -9.09
N SER A 264 -0.33 12.68 -7.88
CA SER A 264 0.06 14.03 -7.45
C SER A 264 1.57 14.19 -7.36
N PHE A 265 2.28 13.19 -6.81
CA PHE A 265 3.74 13.18 -6.78
C PHE A 265 4.35 13.10 -8.19
N ALA A 266 3.72 12.35 -9.10
CA ALA A 266 4.18 12.25 -10.49
C ALA A 266 3.99 13.53 -11.31
N GLY A 267 3.08 14.40 -10.90
CA GLY A 267 2.99 15.75 -11.45
C GLY A 267 4.07 16.71 -10.94
N ILE A 268 4.49 16.56 -9.68
CA ILE A 268 5.42 17.48 -9.01
C ILE A 268 6.87 17.14 -9.33
N PHE A 269 7.22 15.85 -9.31
CA PHE A 269 8.50 15.38 -9.77
C PHE A 269 8.40 15.23 -11.29
N THR A 270 9.15 16.02 -12.06
CA THR A 270 9.29 15.84 -13.51
C THR A 270 9.95 14.49 -13.77
N PHE A 271 9.11 13.45 -13.81
CA PHE A 271 9.51 12.09 -14.13
C PHE A 271 10.13 12.03 -15.52
N ASP A 272 9.90 13.01 -16.39
CA ASP A 272 10.48 13.15 -17.73
C ASP A 272 12.01 12.89 -17.82
N GLN A 273 12.75 13.08 -16.72
CA GLN A 273 14.19 12.80 -16.65
C GLN A 273 14.55 11.32 -16.40
N LEU A 274 13.58 10.48 -16.02
CA LEU A 274 13.78 9.05 -15.79
C LEU A 274 13.48 8.27 -17.08
N PRO A 275 14.36 7.32 -17.48
CA PRO A 275 14.19 6.55 -18.71
C PRO A 275 12.94 5.64 -18.72
N MET A 276 12.24 5.50 -17.58
CA MET A 276 11.02 4.69 -17.40
C MET A 276 9.83 5.51 -16.90
N SER A 277 9.89 6.84 -17.04
CA SER A 277 8.86 7.78 -16.59
C SER A 277 7.45 7.44 -17.07
N SER A 278 7.33 7.17 -18.37
CA SER A 278 6.07 6.84 -19.03
C SER A 278 5.46 5.54 -18.50
N PHE A 279 6.30 4.57 -18.13
CA PHE A 279 5.86 3.30 -17.56
C PHE A 279 5.35 3.46 -16.11
N LEU A 280 6.08 4.25 -15.31
CA LEU A 280 5.67 4.54 -13.93
C LEU A 280 4.37 5.34 -13.90
N GLU A 281 4.24 6.39 -14.71
CA GLU A 281 3.01 7.17 -14.82
C GLU A 281 1.84 6.28 -15.24
N ALA A 282 2.02 5.43 -16.23
CA ALA A 282 1.00 4.52 -16.70
C ALA A 282 0.51 3.48 -15.67
N LEU A 283 1.40 3.01 -14.80
CA LEU A 283 1.06 2.05 -13.75
C LEU A 283 0.05 2.65 -12.76
N TYR A 284 0.16 3.96 -12.50
CA TYR A 284 -0.73 4.68 -11.59
C TYR A 284 -1.93 5.32 -12.30
N VAL A 285 -1.84 5.62 -13.60
CA VAL A 285 -2.99 6.02 -14.42
C VAL A 285 -3.97 4.87 -14.56
N ALA A 286 -3.49 3.65 -14.82
CA ALA A 286 -4.34 2.48 -14.91
C ALA A 286 -5.05 2.20 -13.56
N PRO A 287 -6.25 1.57 -13.57
CA PRO A 287 -6.93 1.14 -12.34
C PRO A 287 -6.27 -0.12 -11.71
N LEU A 288 -4.95 -0.28 -11.83
CA LEU A 288 -4.23 -1.50 -11.45
C LEU A 288 -4.48 -1.84 -9.97
N ILE A 289 -4.40 -0.85 -9.09
CA ILE A 289 -4.60 -1.00 -7.64
C ILE A 289 -5.99 -1.60 -7.34
N LEU A 290 -7.04 -1.15 -8.03
CA LEU A 290 -8.39 -1.70 -7.86
C LEU A 290 -8.43 -3.21 -8.21
N PHE A 291 -7.76 -3.58 -9.30
CA PHE A 291 -7.74 -4.95 -9.80
C PHE A 291 -6.77 -5.87 -9.06
N THR A 292 -5.73 -5.34 -8.43
CA THR A 292 -4.84 -6.15 -7.58
C THR A 292 -5.45 -6.45 -6.21
N TYR A 293 -6.36 -5.61 -5.71
CA TYR A 293 -6.81 -5.69 -4.32
C TYR A 293 -8.28 -6.01 -4.08
N VAL A 294 -9.17 -5.60 -4.98
CA VAL A 294 -10.61 -5.77 -4.77
C VAL A 294 -11.21 -6.66 -5.87
N ALA A 295 -10.97 -6.30 -7.12
CA ALA A 295 -11.71 -6.89 -8.23
C ALA A 295 -11.22 -8.28 -8.67
N ASN A 296 -10.02 -8.72 -8.26
CA ASN A 296 -9.53 -10.09 -8.51
C ASN A 296 -9.98 -11.14 -7.48
N ASN A 297 -10.62 -10.73 -6.39
CA ASN A 297 -11.15 -11.60 -5.34
C ASN A 297 -12.52 -11.10 -4.84
N ILE A 298 -13.36 -10.62 -5.77
CA ILE A 298 -14.59 -9.91 -5.39
C ILE A 298 -15.56 -10.78 -4.59
N TRP A 299 -15.65 -12.08 -4.91
CA TRP A 299 -16.49 -13.04 -4.20
C TRP A 299 -15.97 -13.34 -2.80
N GLY A 300 -14.69 -13.12 -2.54
CA GLY A 300 -14.10 -13.14 -1.20
C GLY A 300 -14.64 -12.04 -0.28
N PHE A 301 -14.96 -10.87 -0.84
CA PHE A 301 -15.60 -9.76 -0.12
C PHE A 301 -17.12 -9.93 0.00
N PHE A 302 -17.75 -10.57 -0.99
CA PHE A 302 -19.20 -10.73 -1.08
C PHE A 302 -19.65 -12.19 -1.28
N PRO A 303 -19.32 -13.11 -0.36
CA PRO A 303 -19.62 -14.54 -0.52
C PRO A 303 -21.12 -14.81 -0.63
N VAL A 304 -21.96 -14.01 0.04
CA VAL A 304 -23.43 -14.13 -0.03
C VAL A 304 -23.97 -13.75 -1.42
N LEU A 305 -23.42 -12.71 -2.05
CA LEU A 305 -23.81 -12.33 -3.41
C LEU A 305 -23.42 -13.42 -4.40
N TRP A 306 -22.23 -14.01 -4.25
CA TRP A 306 -21.76 -15.12 -5.09
C TRP A 306 -22.66 -16.36 -4.99
N VAL A 307 -23.09 -16.76 -3.79
CA VAL A 307 -24.00 -17.91 -3.62
C VAL A 307 -25.34 -17.64 -4.32
N ASN A 308 -25.91 -16.46 -4.09
CA ASN A 308 -27.21 -16.11 -4.69
C ASN A 308 -27.14 -16.07 -6.22
N SER A 309 -26.01 -15.67 -6.79
CA SER A 309 -25.81 -15.61 -8.23
C SER A 309 -25.40 -16.93 -8.88
N THR A 310 -24.75 -17.84 -8.13
CA THR A 310 -24.48 -19.21 -8.59
C THR A 310 -25.70 -20.12 -8.55
N LEU A 311 -26.67 -19.84 -7.67
CA LEU A 311 -27.99 -20.50 -7.67
C LEU A 311 -28.91 -20.00 -8.80
N GLY A 312 -28.63 -18.80 -9.35
CA GLY A 312 -29.37 -18.17 -10.44
C GLY A 312 -28.80 -18.49 -11.84
N LYS A 313 -29.00 -17.56 -12.80
CA LYS A 313 -28.42 -17.71 -14.14
C LYS A 313 -26.94 -17.31 -14.12
N ARG A 314 -26.12 -17.97 -14.94
CA ARG A 314 -24.69 -17.62 -15.10
C ARG A 314 -24.47 -16.16 -15.50
N SER A 315 -25.40 -15.58 -16.27
CA SER A 315 -25.41 -14.15 -16.61
C SER A 315 -25.43 -13.23 -15.39
N ASP A 316 -26.01 -13.69 -14.28
CA ASP A 316 -26.17 -12.90 -13.06
C ASP A 316 -24.83 -12.74 -12.33
N ASN A 317 -23.96 -13.76 -12.36
CA ASN A 317 -22.58 -13.64 -11.87
C ASN A 317 -21.81 -12.53 -12.60
N TYR A 318 -21.89 -12.50 -13.93
CA TYR A 318 -21.23 -11.46 -14.74
C TYR A 318 -21.81 -10.08 -14.46
N ARG A 319 -23.15 -9.97 -14.45
CA ARG A 319 -23.85 -8.72 -14.19
C ARG A 319 -23.51 -8.16 -12.82
N ILE A 320 -23.53 -8.98 -11.77
CA ILE A 320 -23.21 -8.56 -10.40
C ILE A 320 -21.74 -8.16 -10.28
N TYR A 321 -20.81 -8.90 -10.92
CA TYR A 321 -19.40 -8.54 -10.95
C TYR A 321 -19.21 -7.12 -11.50
N PHE A 322 -19.74 -6.85 -12.70
CA PHE A 322 -19.61 -5.54 -13.34
C PHE A 322 -20.33 -4.44 -12.56
N GLN A 323 -21.48 -4.73 -11.94
CA GLN A 323 -22.14 -3.77 -11.04
C GLN A 323 -21.28 -3.45 -9.81
N LEU A 324 -20.61 -4.44 -9.20
CA LEU A 324 -19.76 -4.21 -8.02
C LEU A 324 -18.52 -3.36 -8.35
N ILE A 325 -17.93 -3.52 -9.53
CA ILE A 325 -16.72 -2.76 -9.91
C ILE A 325 -17.03 -1.41 -10.59
N ALA A 326 -18.23 -1.20 -11.11
CA ALA A 326 -18.57 0.02 -11.86
C ALA A 326 -18.41 1.31 -11.03
N LEU A 327 -18.93 1.33 -9.79
CA LEU A 327 -18.80 2.50 -8.92
C LEU A 327 -17.34 2.76 -8.51
N PRO A 328 -16.57 1.74 -8.05
CA PRO A 328 -15.13 1.88 -7.84
C PRO A 328 -14.36 2.39 -9.07
N LEU A 329 -14.65 1.87 -10.26
CA LEU A 329 -14.03 2.30 -11.52
C LEU A 329 -14.37 3.74 -11.87
N LEU A 330 -15.63 4.16 -11.67
CA LEU A 330 -16.05 5.53 -11.91
C LEU A 330 -15.29 6.51 -11.01
N LEU A 331 -15.16 6.18 -9.72
CA LEU A 331 -14.41 7.00 -8.77
C LEU A 331 -12.91 7.01 -9.08
N ASP A 332 -12.33 5.89 -9.52
CA ASP A 332 -10.94 5.82 -9.98
C ASP A 332 -10.71 6.69 -11.24
N LEU A 333 -11.63 6.63 -12.21
CA LEU A 333 -11.59 7.45 -13.42
C LEU A 333 -11.68 8.94 -13.08
N LEU A 334 -12.66 9.34 -12.25
CA LEU A 334 -12.81 10.73 -11.82
C LEU A 334 -11.56 11.24 -11.08
N THR A 335 -10.94 10.39 -10.26
CA THR A 335 -9.68 10.72 -9.57
C THR A 335 -8.54 10.91 -10.56
N THR A 336 -8.40 9.99 -11.52
CA THR A 336 -7.37 10.04 -12.56
C THR A 336 -7.53 11.28 -13.42
N LEU A 337 -8.73 11.53 -13.95
CA LEU A 337 -9.04 12.69 -14.78
C LEU A 337 -8.87 13.99 -14.00
N GLY A 338 -9.38 14.08 -12.78
CA GLY A 338 -9.26 15.28 -11.95
C GLY A 338 -7.81 15.69 -11.72
N ILE A 339 -6.94 14.72 -11.39
CA ILE A 339 -5.51 14.98 -11.17
C ILE A 339 -4.81 15.29 -12.49
N MET A 340 -5.03 14.51 -13.55
CA MET A 340 -4.36 14.75 -14.83
C MET A 340 -4.81 16.05 -15.50
N LEU A 341 -6.06 16.48 -15.31
CA LEU A 341 -6.57 17.78 -15.75
C LEU A 341 -5.86 18.91 -15.01
N TYR A 342 -5.72 18.79 -13.69
CA TYR A 342 -4.98 19.76 -12.88
C TYR A 342 -3.51 19.88 -13.31
N LEU A 343 -2.89 18.77 -13.71
CA LEU A 343 -1.51 18.72 -14.20
C LEU A 343 -1.37 19.11 -15.69
N GLY A 344 -2.47 19.36 -16.40
CA GLY A 344 -2.43 19.65 -17.84
C GLY A 344 -1.94 18.47 -18.71
N LYS A 345 -2.00 17.23 -18.20
CA LYS A 345 -1.50 16.00 -18.86
C LYS A 345 -2.61 15.15 -19.48
N VAL A 346 -3.80 15.71 -19.74
CA VAL A 346 -4.89 14.96 -20.38
C VAL A 346 -4.75 14.98 -21.89
N ASP A 347 -4.56 13.80 -22.46
CA ASP A 347 -4.59 13.57 -23.90
C ASP A 347 -5.55 12.41 -24.24
N SER A 348 -6.03 12.40 -25.47
CA SER A 348 -6.75 11.30 -26.13
C SER A 348 -6.06 9.95 -25.98
N GLU A 349 -4.73 9.89 -26.08
CA GLU A 349 -3.96 8.66 -25.89
C GLU A 349 -4.12 8.09 -24.48
N LEU A 350 -4.09 8.96 -23.46
CA LEU A 350 -4.29 8.57 -22.06
C LEU A 350 -5.70 8.02 -21.83
N LEU A 351 -6.71 8.61 -22.45
CA LEU A 351 -8.10 8.14 -22.35
C LEU A 351 -8.28 6.75 -22.99
N VAL A 352 -7.70 6.55 -24.18
CA VAL A 352 -7.71 5.25 -24.87
C VAL A 352 -6.95 4.20 -24.07
N PHE A 353 -5.79 4.56 -23.53
CA PHE A 353 -4.99 3.70 -22.68
C PHE A 353 -5.76 3.29 -21.42
N TYR A 354 -6.39 4.24 -20.72
CA TYR A 354 -7.19 3.97 -19.53
C TYR A 354 -8.37 3.05 -19.86
N ALA A 355 -9.09 3.30 -20.96
CA ALA A 355 -10.21 2.48 -21.37
C ALA A 355 -9.79 1.03 -21.68
N LEU A 356 -8.74 0.85 -22.49
CA LEU A 356 -8.23 -0.48 -22.86
C LEU A 356 -7.72 -1.24 -21.64
N THR A 357 -6.93 -0.61 -20.78
CA THR A 357 -6.44 -1.26 -19.55
C THR A 357 -7.57 -1.60 -18.59
N THR A 358 -8.58 -0.72 -18.46
CA THR A 358 -9.76 -1.02 -17.65
C THR A 358 -10.50 -2.25 -18.15
N ILE A 359 -10.70 -2.40 -19.46
CA ILE A 359 -11.37 -3.56 -20.04
C ILE A 359 -10.56 -4.84 -19.79
N VAL A 360 -9.26 -4.81 -20.12
CA VAL A 360 -8.36 -5.95 -19.96
C VAL A 360 -8.29 -6.38 -18.48
N LEU A 361 -8.12 -5.44 -17.56
CA LEU A 361 -8.05 -5.72 -16.14
C LEU A 361 -9.41 -6.19 -15.57
N SER A 362 -10.53 -5.68 -16.09
CA SER A 362 -11.87 -6.14 -15.71
C SER A 362 -12.10 -7.61 -16.06
N ILE A 363 -11.67 -8.01 -17.26
CA ILE A 363 -11.76 -9.41 -17.68
C ILE A 363 -10.82 -10.26 -16.81
N ASN A 364 -9.60 -9.80 -16.57
CA ASN A 364 -8.63 -10.51 -15.73
C ASN A 364 -9.15 -10.70 -14.29
N GLY A 365 -9.67 -9.64 -13.67
CA GLY A 365 -10.25 -9.69 -12.33
C GLY A 365 -11.44 -10.64 -12.26
N LEU A 366 -12.32 -10.63 -13.26
CA LEU A 366 -13.45 -11.55 -13.35
C LEU A 366 -12.98 -13.01 -13.37
N VAL A 367 -12.02 -13.34 -14.24
CA VAL A 367 -11.44 -14.69 -14.33
C VAL A 367 -10.91 -15.15 -12.99
N PHE A 368 -10.06 -14.36 -12.36
CA PHE A 368 -9.41 -14.78 -11.12
C PHE A 368 -10.38 -14.81 -9.93
N SER A 369 -11.41 -13.96 -9.93
CA SER A 369 -12.48 -14.04 -8.94
C SER A 369 -13.25 -15.36 -9.05
N LEU A 370 -13.53 -15.83 -10.27
CA LEU A 370 -14.27 -17.07 -10.51
C LEU A 370 -13.38 -18.31 -10.41
N TYR A 371 -12.08 -18.21 -10.68
CA TYR A 371 -11.17 -19.35 -10.60
C TYR A 371 -10.79 -19.67 -9.15
N LYS A 372 -10.54 -18.64 -8.34
CA LYS A 372 -10.09 -18.82 -6.96
C LYS A 372 -10.48 -17.62 -6.10
N ALA A 373 -11.50 -17.80 -5.28
CA ALA A 373 -11.95 -16.80 -4.34
C ALA A 373 -11.55 -17.18 -2.91
N PHE A 374 -10.97 -16.23 -2.18
CA PHE A 374 -10.58 -16.42 -0.80
C PHE A 374 -11.41 -15.54 0.11
N TYR A 375 -11.94 -16.09 1.20
CA TYR A 375 -12.74 -15.32 2.13
C TYR A 375 -11.93 -14.20 2.78
N VAL A 376 -12.39 -12.95 2.62
CA VAL A 376 -11.70 -11.79 3.15
C VAL A 376 -12.12 -11.56 4.60
N GLN A 377 -11.29 -12.00 5.55
CA GLN A 377 -11.55 -11.83 6.98
C GLN A 377 -11.48 -10.34 7.42
N SER A 378 -10.52 -9.57 6.90
CA SER A 378 -10.40 -8.12 7.13
C SER A 378 -10.04 -7.40 5.83
N SER A 379 -10.44 -6.13 5.72
CA SER A 379 -10.14 -5.24 4.58
C SER A 379 -8.66 -5.21 4.19
N PHE A 380 -7.79 -5.48 5.16
CA PHE A 380 -6.35 -5.38 5.09
C PHE A 380 -5.70 -6.53 5.88
N ASN A 381 -5.78 -7.75 5.34
CA ASN A 381 -4.97 -8.88 5.83
C ASN A 381 -3.99 -9.28 4.72
N PHE A 382 -2.92 -8.51 4.58
CA PHE A 382 -1.94 -8.76 3.53
C PHE A 382 -0.78 -9.65 3.99
N GLY A 383 -0.53 -9.78 5.31
CA GLY A 383 0.46 -10.70 5.89
C GLY A 383 0.25 -12.18 5.52
N GLN A 384 -0.88 -12.51 4.89
CA GLN A 384 -1.13 -13.77 4.22
C GLN A 384 -1.41 -13.50 2.74
N MET A 385 -0.38 -13.26 1.92
CA MET A 385 -0.50 -13.36 0.45
C MET A 385 -1.15 -14.68 0.00
N LYS A 386 -1.15 -15.71 0.85
CA LYS A 386 -1.87 -16.97 0.63
C LYS A 386 -3.40 -16.86 0.70
N ASN A 387 -3.99 -15.85 1.36
CA ASN A 387 -5.40 -15.90 1.77
C ASN A 387 -6.31 -14.76 1.29
N ASN A 388 -5.84 -13.69 0.63
CA ASN A 388 -6.74 -12.58 0.22
C ASN A 388 -6.58 -12.10 -1.23
N VAL A 389 -5.45 -12.37 -1.87
CA VAL A 389 -5.15 -11.89 -3.23
C VAL A 389 -4.61 -13.05 -4.05
N ASN A 390 -5.06 -13.16 -5.30
CA ASN A 390 -4.52 -14.16 -6.20
C ASN A 390 -3.23 -13.63 -6.85
N GLY A 391 -2.06 -14.12 -6.41
CA GLY A 391 -0.76 -13.68 -6.94
C GLY A 391 -0.62 -13.85 -8.47
N TRP A 392 -1.27 -14.85 -9.05
CA TRP A 392 -1.33 -15.02 -10.51
C TRP A 392 -2.14 -13.92 -11.19
N SER A 393 -3.18 -13.41 -10.54
CA SER A 393 -3.94 -12.26 -11.03
C SER A 393 -3.08 -10.99 -11.04
N VAL A 394 -2.29 -10.78 -9.99
CA VAL A 394 -1.39 -9.62 -9.91
C VAL A 394 -0.32 -9.72 -10.99
N PHE A 395 0.33 -10.87 -11.13
CA PHE A 395 1.34 -11.10 -12.16
C PHE A 395 0.78 -10.88 -13.57
N THR A 396 -0.36 -11.49 -13.89
CA THR A 396 -1.01 -11.32 -15.19
C THR A 396 -1.47 -9.88 -15.43
N ALA A 397 -1.99 -9.19 -14.41
CA ALA A 397 -2.36 -7.78 -14.50
C ALA A 397 -1.15 -6.90 -14.84
N SER A 398 0.00 -7.13 -14.18
CA SER A 398 1.25 -6.41 -14.46
C SER A 398 1.80 -6.71 -15.85
N VAL A 399 1.76 -7.97 -16.29
CA VAL A 399 2.17 -8.35 -17.65
C VAL A 399 1.24 -7.72 -18.69
N LEU A 400 -0.07 -7.76 -18.48
CA LEU A 400 -1.04 -7.15 -19.38
C LEU A 400 -0.84 -5.64 -19.49
N LEU A 401 -0.54 -4.98 -18.37
CA LEU A 401 -0.21 -3.56 -18.36
C LEU A 401 1.12 -3.26 -19.09
N GLY A 402 2.15 -4.08 -18.88
CA GLY A 402 3.41 -3.96 -19.62
C GLY A 402 3.24 -4.18 -21.12
N LEU A 403 2.36 -5.10 -21.52
CA LEU A 403 2.06 -5.36 -22.93
C LEU A 403 1.22 -4.26 -23.56
N THR A 404 0.22 -3.71 -22.86
CA THR A 404 -0.54 -2.54 -23.35
C THR A 404 0.35 -1.30 -23.43
N MET A 405 1.34 -1.16 -22.54
CA MET A 405 2.38 -0.14 -22.60
C MET A 405 3.30 -0.28 -23.81
N LEU A 406 3.84 -1.47 -24.06
CA LEU A 406 4.73 -1.71 -25.22
C LEU A 406 4.02 -1.41 -26.55
N ALA A 407 2.70 -1.53 -26.58
CA ALA A 407 1.88 -1.21 -27.72
C ALA A 407 1.72 0.31 -27.97
N LEU A 408 2.12 1.19 -27.03
CA LEU A 408 2.03 2.67 -27.12
C LEU A 408 2.95 3.34 -28.15
N LYS A 409 3.71 2.60 -28.97
CA LYS A 409 4.47 3.26 -30.05
C LYS A 409 3.56 4.00 -31.06
N THR A 410 2.29 3.58 -31.20
CA THR A 410 1.25 4.31 -31.94
C THR A 410 -0.15 3.96 -31.37
N LEU A 411 -1.11 4.90 -31.43
CA LEU A 411 -2.50 4.66 -30.99
C LEU A 411 -3.14 3.43 -31.67
N MET A 412 -2.81 3.18 -32.93
CA MET A 412 -3.30 2.00 -33.68
C MET A 412 -2.71 0.69 -33.16
N THR A 413 -1.41 0.63 -32.84
CA THR A 413 -0.81 -0.58 -32.28
C THR A 413 -1.37 -0.90 -30.89
N THR A 414 -1.62 0.11 -30.06
CA THR A 414 -2.28 -0.06 -28.75
C THR A 414 -3.68 -0.63 -28.88
N PHE A 415 -4.47 -0.11 -29.82
CA PHE A 415 -5.84 -0.55 -30.06
C PHE A 415 -5.90 -1.99 -30.57
N ILE A 416 -5.08 -2.33 -31.58
CA ILE A 416 -5.03 -3.68 -32.17
C ILE A 416 -4.53 -4.70 -31.14
N PHE A 417 -3.44 -4.39 -30.42
CA PHE A 417 -2.88 -5.32 -29.45
C PHE A 417 -3.78 -5.50 -28.23
N GLY A 418 -4.41 -4.41 -27.75
CA GLY A 418 -5.41 -4.45 -26.69
C GLY A 418 -6.62 -5.31 -27.08
N LEU A 419 -7.15 -5.15 -28.28
CA LEU A 419 -8.23 -6.00 -28.81
C LEU A 419 -7.82 -7.46 -28.92
N CYS A 420 -6.63 -7.76 -29.45
CA CYS A 420 -6.12 -9.12 -29.51
C CYS A 420 -6.01 -9.77 -28.12
N LEU A 421 -5.51 -9.03 -27.12
CA LEU A 421 -5.46 -9.51 -25.74
C LEU A 421 -6.85 -9.78 -25.18
N ILE A 422 -7.82 -8.88 -25.42
CA ILE A 422 -9.22 -9.07 -25.00
C ILE A 422 -9.81 -10.33 -25.63
N VAL A 423 -9.60 -10.55 -26.93
CA VAL A 423 -10.12 -11.72 -27.66
C VAL A 423 -9.47 -13.01 -27.15
N ILE A 424 -8.14 -13.02 -26.95
CA ILE A 424 -7.41 -14.18 -26.41
C ILE A 424 -7.91 -14.50 -24.99
N PHE A 425 -8.03 -13.50 -24.12
CA PHE A 425 -8.54 -13.70 -22.76
C PHE A 425 -9.99 -14.17 -22.77
N TRP A 426 -10.85 -13.58 -23.60
CA TRP A 426 -12.24 -13.99 -23.75
C TRP A 426 -12.35 -15.44 -24.24
N TYR A 427 -11.54 -15.82 -25.22
CA TYR A 427 -11.47 -17.19 -25.73
C TYR A 427 -11.05 -18.17 -24.64
N ILE A 428 -9.98 -17.86 -23.90
CA ILE A 428 -9.55 -18.65 -22.73
C ILE A 428 -10.69 -18.72 -21.70
N LEU A 429 -11.38 -17.62 -21.43
CA LEU A 429 -12.50 -17.54 -20.48
C LEU A 429 -13.67 -18.43 -20.90
N SER A 430 -13.99 -18.49 -22.20
CA SER A 430 -15.03 -19.35 -22.75
C SER A 430 -14.70 -20.86 -22.65
N LYS A 431 -13.40 -21.20 -22.63
CA LYS A 431 -12.90 -22.58 -22.59
C LYS A 431 -12.51 -23.08 -21.20
N VAL A 432 -12.00 -22.20 -20.33
CA VAL A 432 -11.42 -22.51 -19.00
C VAL A 432 -12.40 -22.28 -17.85
N LEU A 433 -13.56 -21.65 -18.09
CA LEU A 433 -14.71 -21.72 -17.17
C LEU A 433 -15.70 -22.78 -17.66
N PRO A 434 -15.38 -24.09 -17.57
CA PRO A 434 -16.40 -25.10 -17.72
C PRO A 434 -17.42 -24.92 -16.59
N SER A 435 -18.66 -25.31 -16.89
CA SER A 435 -19.76 -25.58 -15.98
C SER A 435 -19.41 -26.70 -15.01
N ASP A 436 -18.28 -26.57 -14.33
CA ASP A 436 -17.71 -27.63 -13.52
C ASP A 436 -18.25 -27.47 -12.11
N THR A 437 -19.17 -28.36 -11.78
CA THR A 437 -19.72 -28.51 -10.43
C THR A 437 -18.58 -28.67 -9.41
N GLN A 438 -17.45 -29.25 -9.82
CA GLN A 438 -16.26 -29.40 -9.00
C GLN A 438 -15.59 -28.05 -8.67
N ASN A 439 -15.53 -27.11 -9.61
CA ASN A 439 -15.03 -25.75 -9.34
C ASN A 439 -15.97 -24.97 -8.43
N THR A 440 -17.28 -25.08 -8.63
CA THR A 440 -18.29 -24.43 -7.79
C THR A 440 -18.21 -24.95 -6.34
N TYR A 441 -18.07 -26.26 -6.17
CA TYR A 441 -17.84 -26.89 -4.87
C TYR A 441 -16.52 -26.46 -4.23
N THR A 442 -15.45 -26.36 -5.02
CA THR A 442 -14.14 -25.91 -4.54
C THR A 442 -14.17 -24.46 -4.06
N LEU A 443 -14.83 -23.56 -4.80
CA LEU A 443 -15.06 -22.17 -4.39
C LEU A 443 -15.91 -22.08 -3.12
N TYR A 444 -17.00 -22.86 -3.05
CA TYR A 444 -17.83 -22.91 -1.84
C TYR A 444 -17.00 -23.33 -0.63
N ARG A 445 -16.17 -24.36 -0.77
CA ARG A 445 -15.24 -24.81 0.28
C ARG A 445 -14.27 -23.68 0.68
N GLN A 446 -13.67 -22.99 -0.28
CA GLN A 446 -12.72 -21.89 -0.03
C GLN A 446 -13.39 -20.68 0.67
N LEU A 447 -14.62 -20.33 0.30
CA LEU A 447 -15.35 -19.19 0.84
C LEU A 447 -15.96 -19.45 2.23
N PHE A 448 -16.42 -20.67 2.49
CA PHE A 448 -17.22 -20.96 3.68
C PHE A 448 -16.57 -21.89 4.70
N THR A 449 -15.68 -22.80 4.28
CA THR A 449 -15.12 -23.82 5.18
C THR A 449 -13.66 -23.56 5.58
N ASN A 450 -12.86 -22.92 4.72
CA ASN A 450 -11.47 -22.53 5.04
C ASN A 450 -11.38 -21.21 5.83
N LYS A 451 -12.26 -21.00 6.82
CA LYS A 451 -12.32 -19.75 7.61
C LYS A 451 -11.21 -19.61 8.67
N VAL A 452 -10.19 -20.47 8.65
CA VAL A 452 -9.11 -20.52 9.66
C VAL A 452 -8.04 -19.48 9.36
#